data_AF-A0AAV7CU15-F1
#
_entry.id   AF-A0AAV7CU15-F1
#
_cell.length_a   1.000
_cell.length_b   1.000
_cell.length_c   1.000
_cell.angle_alpha   90.00
_cell.angle_beta   90.00
_cell.angle_gamma   90.00
#
_symmetry.space_group_name_H-M   'P 1'
#
loop_
_entity.id
_entity.type
_entity.pdbx_description
1 polymer ?
#
loop_
_entity_poly.entity_id
_entity_poly.type
_entity_poly.pdbx_seq_one_letter_code
_entity_poly.pdbx_strand_id
1 'polypeptide(L)'
;MFFMVDPRRIQIYTLLITMVYLTFFHVRRYANPFVDELDFTVALMTLTQKMSRFAFEYHDGTVRSYQSLTPTQKSLAIKRPKYYFAWTLADVINNAAGFGYNGVLDYGEERWDLLSNLNILRIETATSFKMYIDNWNIQTAVWLKEVCYDRSPFNPLLSTFILSAAWHGVHPGYYFTFLTAVPVTLAARRVRQTIRPWFQHTSWSKLIYSLITWLCTQIAMSYTVAPFILLGLGPSLQLYRSLGFCLHIIPLVLLLILPNRKRHNTEEGSSKQPSCDRNYNHLKKET
;
A
#
# COMPACT_ATOMS: atom_id res chain seq x y z
N MET A 1 6.56 -4.01 -21.78
CA MET A 1 8.02 -4.19 -21.70
C MET A 1 8.49 -3.44 -20.47
N PHE A 2 8.52 -4.10 -19.31
CA PHE A 2 9.15 -3.53 -18.11
C PHE A 2 10.63 -3.36 -18.43
N PHE A 3 11.17 -2.14 -18.34
CA PHE A 3 12.61 -1.94 -18.42
C PHE A 3 13.25 -2.65 -17.22
N MET A 4 13.65 -3.91 -17.39
CA MET A 4 14.56 -4.57 -16.45
C MET A 4 15.93 -3.91 -16.65
N VAL A 5 16.14 -2.84 -15.91
CA VAL A 5 17.41 -2.13 -15.86
C VAL A 5 18.42 -3.02 -15.12
N ASP A 6 19.61 -3.19 -15.69
CA ASP A 6 20.70 -3.97 -15.09
C ASP A 6 20.96 -3.50 -13.64
N PRO A 7 20.80 -4.38 -12.63
CA PRO A 7 21.02 -4.04 -11.23
C PRO A 7 22.43 -3.51 -10.94
N ARG A 8 23.42 -3.79 -11.81
CA ARG A 8 24.79 -3.27 -11.70
C ARG A 8 24.92 -1.80 -12.06
N ARG A 9 23.91 -1.24 -12.75
CA ARG A 9 23.92 0.13 -13.29
C ARG A 9 22.76 0.97 -12.77
N ILE A 10 21.83 0.39 -12.00
CA ILE A 10 20.62 1.05 -11.52
C ILE A 10 20.91 2.32 -10.70
N GLN A 11 21.96 2.32 -9.89
CA GLN A 11 22.40 3.48 -9.11
C GLN A 11 22.84 4.67 -9.98
N ILE A 12 23.41 4.38 -11.16
CA ILE A 12 23.82 5.42 -12.13
C ILE A 12 22.58 6.00 -12.82
N TYR A 13 21.65 5.15 -13.24
CA TYR A 13 20.40 5.61 -13.85
C TYR A 13 19.54 6.41 -12.87
N THR A 14 19.43 5.96 -11.62
CA THR A 14 18.73 6.70 -10.56
C THR A 14 19.34 8.08 -10.37
N LEU A 15 20.68 8.19 -10.28
CA LEU A 15 21.36 9.48 -10.18
C LEU A 15 21.11 10.38 -11.40
N LEU A 16 21.18 9.83 -12.61
CA LEU A 16 20.96 10.63 -13.83
C LEU A 16 19.52 11.14 -13.93
N ILE A 17 18.54 10.28 -13.63
CA ILE A 17 17.12 10.65 -13.68
C ILE A 17 16.81 11.70 -12.61
N THR A 18 17.30 11.54 -11.38
CA THR A 18 17.08 12.53 -10.32
C THR A 18 17.74 13.87 -10.63
N MET A 19 18.94 13.86 -11.22
CA MET A 19 19.61 15.09 -11.66
C MET A 19 18.89 15.77 -12.82
N VAL A 20 18.44 15.02 -13.83
CA VAL A 20 17.64 15.59 -14.94
C VAL A 20 16.33 16.20 -14.44
N TYR A 21 15.66 15.51 -13.53
CA TYR A 21 14.43 16.01 -12.91
C TYR A 21 14.69 17.30 -12.11
N LEU A 22 15.73 17.32 -11.26
CA LEU A 22 16.13 18.50 -10.51
C LEU A 22 16.48 19.68 -11.44
N THR A 23 17.25 19.43 -12.50
CA THR A 23 17.61 20.43 -13.50
C THR A 23 16.39 20.99 -14.23
N PHE A 24 15.40 20.16 -14.57
CA PHE A 24 14.16 20.63 -15.18
C PHE A 24 13.43 21.65 -14.31
N PHE A 25 13.33 21.40 -12.99
CA PHE A 25 12.70 22.36 -12.07
C PHE A 25 13.53 23.63 -11.87
N HIS A 26 14.87 23.52 -11.82
CA HIS A 26 15.74 24.71 -11.82
C HIS A 26 15.53 25.59 -13.05
N VAL A 27 15.44 24.99 -14.24
CA VAL A 27 15.21 25.70 -15.50
C VAL A 27 13.81 26.31 -15.55
N ARG A 28 12.78 25.60 -15.11
CA ARG A 28 11.41 26.11 -15.04
C ARG A 28 11.28 27.30 -14.07
N ARG A 29 11.97 27.25 -12.93
CA ARG A 29 12.06 28.36 -11.97
C ARG A 29 12.80 29.56 -12.54
N TYR A 30 13.94 29.33 -13.20
CA TYR A 30 14.68 30.38 -13.90
C TYR A 30 13.80 31.10 -14.94
N ALA A 31 12.97 30.34 -15.66
CA ALA A 31 12.06 30.88 -16.66
C ALA A 31 10.83 31.62 -16.06
N ASN A 32 10.47 31.40 -14.79
CA ASN A 32 9.29 31.99 -14.15
C ASN A 32 9.62 32.53 -12.74
N PRO A 33 10.38 33.63 -12.62
CA PRO A 33 10.94 34.09 -11.35
C PRO A 33 9.95 34.81 -10.41
N PHE A 34 8.72 35.15 -10.86
CA PHE A 34 7.75 35.97 -10.09
C PHE A 34 6.51 35.19 -9.60
N VAL A 35 6.53 33.86 -9.69
CA VAL A 35 5.49 33.04 -9.06
C VAL A 35 5.94 32.80 -7.62
N ASP A 36 5.25 33.38 -6.64
CA ASP A 36 5.47 33.21 -5.19
C ASP A 36 5.07 31.79 -4.73
N GLU A 37 5.67 30.76 -5.33
CA GLU A 37 5.61 29.38 -4.86
C GLU A 37 6.81 29.11 -3.95
N LEU A 38 6.54 28.61 -2.75
CA LEU A 38 7.52 28.12 -1.77
C LEU A 38 8.69 27.39 -2.45
N ASP A 39 9.93 27.69 -2.09
CA ASP A 39 11.12 27.13 -2.76
C ASP A 39 11.32 25.64 -2.44
N PHE A 40 10.61 24.78 -3.18
CA PHE A 40 10.73 23.32 -3.14
C PHE A 40 12.06 22.79 -3.70
N THR A 41 12.90 23.65 -4.29
CA THR A 41 14.17 23.24 -4.90
C THR A 41 15.13 22.68 -3.87
N VAL A 42 15.20 23.27 -2.67
CA VAL A 42 16.03 22.77 -1.57
C VAL A 42 15.54 21.40 -1.08
N ALA A 43 14.21 21.20 -1.02
CA ALA A 43 13.62 19.90 -0.71
C ALA A 43 13.96 18.86 -1.79
N LEU A 44 13.91 19.24 -3.07
CA LEU A 44 14.31 18.39 -4.19
C LEU A 44 15.81 18.07 -4.19
N MET A 45 16.67 19.01 -3.78
CA MET A 45 18.11 18.79 -3.64
C MET A 45 18.41 17.79 -2.52
N THR A 46 17.83 17.98 -1.35
CA THR A 46 18.03 17.08 -0.20
C THR A 46 17.45 15.69 -0.47
N LEU A 47 16.33 15.62 -1.19
CA LEU A 47 15.77 14.38 -1.69
C LEU A 47 16.71 13.70 -2.68
N THR A 48 17.24 14.41 -3.67
CA THR A 48 18.19 13.87 -4.67
C THR A 48 19.44 13.30 -4.02
N GLN A 49 19.98 14.00 -3.01
CA GLN A 49 21.12 13.54 -2.23
C GLN A 49 20.80 12.25 -1.46
N LYS A 50 19.66 12.19 -0.76
CA LYS A 50 19.25 11.01 0.01
C LYS A 50 18.92 9.81 -0.87
N MET A 51 18.25 10.04 -2.00
CA MET A 51 17.87 9.03 -3.00
C MET A 51 19.08 8.38 -3.65
N SER A 52 20.00 9.21 -4.14
CA SER A 52 21.22 8.73 -4.80
C SER A 52 22.08 7.98 -3.80
N ARG A 53 22.27 8.53 -2.60
CA ARG A 53 23.05 7.91 -1.54
C ARG A 53 22.48 6.55 -1.14
N PHE A 54 21.17 6.44 -0.91
CA PHE A 54 20.53 5.17 -0.63
C PHE A 54 20.70 4.14 -1.76
N ALA A 55 20.58 4.57 -3.02
CA ALA A 55 20.77 3.67 -4.17
C ALA A 55 22.20 3.10 -4.21
N PHE A 56 23.21 3.93 -3.91
CA PHE A 56 24.59 3.48 -3.79
C PHE A 56 24.82 2.56 -2.58
N GLU A 57 24.26 2.89 -1.41
CA GLU A 57 24.36 2.08 -0.18
C GLU A 57 23.68 0.72 -0.32
N TYR A 58 22.56 0.65 -1.05
CA TYR A 58 21.88 -0.61 -1.38
C TYR A 58 22.65 -1.44 -2.41
N HIS A 59 23.19 -0.80 -3.46
CA HIS A 59 24.05 -1.46 -4.44
C HIS A 59 25.30 -2.06 -3.78
N ASP A 60 25.94 -1.30 -2.89
CA ASP A 60 27.11 -1.76 -2.14
C ASP A 60 26.76 -2.93 -1.20
N GLY A 61 25.56 -2.95 -0.62
CA GLY A 61 25.10 -4.05 0.24
C GLY A 61 24.62 -5.31 -0.46
N THR A 62 24.32 -5.26 -1.76
CA THR A 62 23.67 -6.37 -2.49
C THR A 62 24.41 -6.88 -3.72
N VAL A 63 25.16 -6.03 -4.43
CA VAL A 63 25.80 -6.36 -5.71
C VAL A 63 27.31 -6.53 -5.57
N ARG A 64 27.98 -5.72 -4.74
CA ARG A 64 29.44 -5.76 -4.58
C ARG A 64 29.86 -6.79 -3.54
N SER A 65 31.04 -7.38 -3.74
CA SER A 65 31.67 -8.23 -2.73
C SER A 65 32.07 -7.39 -1.51
N TYR A 66 31.72 -7.84 -0.31
CA TYR A 66 31.98 -7.12 0.95
C TYR A 66 33.46 -6.78 1.13
N GLN A 67 34.36 -7.63 0.66
CA GLN A 67 35.82 -7.41 0.72
C GLN A 67 36.28 -6.24 -0.16
N SER A 68 35.55 -5.93 -1.23
CA SER A 68 35.87 -4.86 -2.20
C SER A 68 35.40 -3.47 -1.79
N LEU A 69 34.70 -3.34 -0.67
CA LEU A 69 34.14 -2.08 -0.16
C LEU A 69 35.11 -1.37 0.78
N THR A 70 35.12 -0.04 0.75
CA THR A 70 35.84 0.78 1.74
C THR A 70 35.22 0.64 3.14
N PRO A 71 35.94 0.96 4.23
CA PRO A 71 35.39 0.85 5.59
C PRO A 71 34.07 1.61 5.78
N THR A 72 33.96 2.81 5.21
CA THR A 72 32.74 3.63 5.24
C THR A 72 31.60 3.02 4.42
N GLN A 73 31.90 2.43 3.25
CA GLN A 73 30.89 1.74 2.45
C GLN A 73 30.37 0.49 3.17
N LYS A 74 31.25 -0.24 3.88
CA LYS A 74 30.87 -1.40 4.69
C LYS A 74 29.90 -1.03 5.81
N SER A 75 30.14 0.09 6.50
CA SER A 75 29.26 0.54 7.60
C SER A 75 27.92 1.07 7.12
N LEU A 76 27.85 1.57 5.89
CA LEU A 76 26.63 2.15 5.30
C LEU A 76 25.87 1.18 4.38
N ALA A 77 26.43 0.01 4.06
CA ALA A 77 25.84 -0.95 3.13
C ALA A 77 24.51 -1.52 3.63
N ILE A 78 23.42 -1.30 2.88
CA ILE A 78 22.08 -1.76 3.23
C ILE A 78 21.77 -3.07 2.53
N LYS A 79 21.56 -4.14 3.30
CA LYS A 79 21.29 -5.48 2.75
C LYS A 79 19.80 -5.74 2.45
N ARG A 80 18.87 -5.05 3.10
CA ARG A 80 17.41 -5.24 2.90
C ARG A 80 16.55 -4.02 3.26
N PRO A 81 15.99 -3.35 2.26
CA PRO A 81 14.78 -2.56 2.41
C PRO A 81 13.80 -2.98 1.31
N LYS A 82 13.20 -4.17 1.43
CA LYS A 82 12.68 -4.86 0.24
C LYS A 82 11.29 -4.43 -0.24
N TYR A 83 10.48 -3.73 0.55
CA TYR A 83 9.13 -3.32 0.09
C TYR A 83 8.66 -1.98 0.63
N TYR A 84 8.65 -1.77 1.95
CA TYR A 84 8.09 -0.54 2.54
C TYR A 84 8.87 0.73 2.16
N PHE A 85 10.19 0.62 1.97
CA PHE A 85 11.04 1.79 1.71
C PHE A 85 10.64 2.56 0.44
N ALA A 86 10.44 1.88 -0.70
CA ALA A 86 10.10 2.56 -1.95
C ALA A 86 8.77 3.33 -1.84
N TRP A 87 7.81 2.77 -1.11
CA TRP A 87 6.50 3.37 -0.87
C TRP A 87 6.56 4.52 0.15
N THR A 88 7.25 4.33 1.28
CA THR A 88 7.49 5.40 2.26
C THR A 88 8.26 6.57 1.63
N LEU A 89 9.15 6.27 0.70
CA LEU A 89 9.90 7.26 -0.05
C LEU A 89 9.03 8.01 -1.05
N ALA A 90 8.15 7.32 -1.79
CA ALA A 90 7.15 7.97 -2.64
C ALA A 90 6.24 8.90 -1.84
N ASP A 91 5.81 8.48 -0.65
CA ASP A 91 5.02 9.31 0.26
C ASP A 91 5.81 10.54 0.74
N VAL A 92 7.09 10.38 1.09
CA VAL A 92 7.98 11.51 1.45
C VAL A 92 8.14 12.49 0.28
N ILE A 93 8.24 12.00 -0.96
CA ILE A 93 8.33 12.84 -2.16
C ILE A 93 7.04 13.64 -2.36
N ASN A 94 5.88 12.99 -2.25
CA ASN A 94 4.58 13.63 -2.38
C ASN A 94 4.35 14.68 -1.29
N ASN A 95 4.73 14.37 -0.04
CA ASN A 95 4.65 15.30 1.08
C ASN A 95 5.59 16.49 0.91
N ALA A 96 6.84 16.25 0.47
CA ALA A 96 7.82 17.31 0.21
C ALA A 96 7.39 18.23 -0.93
N ALA A 97 6.61 17.74 -1.90
CA ALA A 97 6.03 18.52 -2.99
C ALA A 97 4.72 19.24 -2.59
N GLY A 98 4.30 19.19 -1.33
CA GLY A 98 3.08 19.84 -0.83
C GLY A 98 1.79 19.05 -1.08
N PHE A 99 1.83 17.96 -1.84
CA PHE A 99 0.64 17.16 -2.15
C PHE A 99 0.18 16.27 -0.98
N GLY A 100 0.95 16.22 0.11
CA GLY A 100 0.64 15.44 1.31
C GLY A 100 -0.32 16.11 2.30
N TYR A 101 -0.56 17.41 2.18
CA TYR A 101 -1.25 18.18 3.21
C TYR A 101 -2.75 17.85 3.27
N ASN A 102 -3.24 17.52 4.46
CA ASN A 102 -4.62 17.09 4.74
C ASN A 102 -5.26 17.91 5.88
N GLY A 103 -5.01 19.22 5.86
CA GLY A 103 -5.56 20.18 6.81
C GLY A 103 -4.94 20.10 8.22
N VAL A 104 -5.58 20.79 9.16
CA VAL A 104 -5.15 20.89 10.57
C VAL A 104 -6.14 20.12 11.45
N LEU A 105 -5.62 19.40 12.45
CA LEU A 105 -6.42 18.74 13.50
C LEU A 105 -7.08 19.76 14.43
N ASP A 106 -8.12 19.31 15.15
CA ASP A 106 -8.83 20.14 16.14
C ASP A 106 -7.90 20.70 17.25
N TYR A 107 -6.75 20.05 17.48
CA TYR A 107 -5.73 20.45 18.45
C TYR A 107 -4.59 21.29 17.85
N GLY A 108 -4.70 21.72 16.58
CA GLY A 108 -3.77 22.64 15.94
C GLY A 108 -2.59 22.01 15.19
N GLU A 109 -2.46 20.68 15.17
CA GLU A 109 -1.39 20.00 14.42
C GLU A 109 -1.75 19.74 12.96
N GLU A 110 -0.82 20.02 12.04
CA GLU A 110 -0.97 19.77 10.61
C GLU A 110 -0.89 18.28 10.26
N ARG A 111 -1.80 17.80 9.40
CA ARG A 111 -1.75 16.44 8.86
C ARG A 111 -1.12 16.41 7.48
N TRP A 112 -0.20 15.47 7.30
CA TRP A 112 0.55 15.27 6.05
C TRP A 112 0.37 13.83 5.52
N ASP A 113 -0.87 13.36 5.47
CA ASP A 113 -1.23 11.99 5.07
C ASP A 113 -2.14 11.89 3.83
N LEU A 114 -2.41 12.99 3.11
CA LEU A 114 -3.36 13.05 2.00
C LEU A 114 -3.04 12.02 0.90
N LEU A 115 -1.76 11.91 0.53
CA LEU A 115 -1.27 10.97 -0.49
C LEU A 115 -0.50 9.78 0.08
N SER A 116 -0.62 9.51 1.39
CA SER A 116 0.08 8.37 1.95
C SER A 116 -0.46 7.05 1.38
N ASN A 117 0.45 6.17 0.97
CA ASN A 117 0.13 4.86 0.43
C ASN A 117 0.18 3.77 1.49
N LEU A 118 0.80 4.00 2.64
CA LEU A 118 1.04 2.96 3.64
C LEU A 118 0.84 3.47 5.06
N ASN A 119 0.11 2.68 5.85
CA ASN A 119 0.13 2.81 7.30
C ASN A 119 0.71 1.55 7.94
N ILE A 120 2.03 1.55 8.16
CA ILE A 120 2.79 0.37 8.62
C ILE A 120 2.25 -0.14 9.96
N LEU A 121 2.00 0.74 10.93
CA LEU A 121 1.49 0.31 12.23
C LEU A 121 0.13 -0.37 12.11
N ARG A 122 -0.79 0.17 11.30
CA ARG A 122 -2.10 -0.44 11.07
C ARG A 122 -2.04 -1.73 10.27
N ILE A 123 -1.05 -1.88 9.39
CA ILE A 123 -0.77 -3.12 8.67
C ILE A 123 -0.29 -4.20 9.66
N GLU A 124 0.75 -3.90 10.43
CA GLU A 124 1.37 -4.86 11.34
C GLU A 124 0.45 -5.23 12.52
N THR A 125 -0.50 -4.36 12.87
CA THR A 125 -1.50 -4.61 13.94
C THR A 125 -2.89 -4.99 13.40
N ALA A 126 -3.02 -5.29 12.09
CA ALA A 126 -4.32 -5.55 11.48
C ALA A 126 -5.02 -6.80 12.06
N THR A 127 -6.23 -6.63 12.56
CA THR A 127 -7.09 -7.72 13.09
C THR A 127 -8.11 -8.24 12.07
N SER A 128 -8.02 -7.78 10.82
CA SER A 128 -8.81 -8.33 9.73
C SER A 128 -8.16 -8.11 8.38
N PHE A 129 -8.43 -9.01 7.46
CA PHE A 129 -7.97 -8.94 6.07
C PHE A 129 -8.31 -7.60 5.41
N LYS A 130 -9.54 -7.08 5.63
CA LYS A 130 -9.94 -5.76 5.12
C LYS A 130 -9.10 -4.63 5.73
N MET A 131 -8.88 -4.64 7.04
CA MET A 131 -8.05 -3.62 7.69
C MET A 131 -6.63 -3.62 7.13
N TYR A 132 -6.04 -4.78 6.86
CA TYR A 132 -4.73 -4.86 6.24
C TYR A 132 -4.72 -4.20 4.85
N ILE A 133 -5.64 -4.62 3.96
CA ILE A 133 -5.72 -4.10 2.59
C ILE A 133 -6.03 -2.60 2.56
N ASP A 134 -6.91 -2.11 3.43
CA ASP A 134 -7.28 -0.69 3.49
C ASP A 134 -6.10 0.22 3.92
N ASN A 135 -5.03 -0.35 4.50
CA ASN A 135 -3.84 0.39 4.93
C ASN A 135 -2.61 0.09 4.07
N TRP A 136 -2.73 -0.81 3.09
CA TRP A 136 -1.69 -1.16 2.13
C TRP A 136 -2.03 -0.61 0.75
N ASN A 137 -1.14 0.21 0.20
CA ASN A 137 -1.31 0.83 -1.11
C ASN A 137 -2.64 1.60 -1.24
N ILE A 138 -2.86 2.51 -0.28
CA ILE A 138 -4.13 3.21 -0.04
C ILE A 138 -4.60 3.95 -1.30
N GLN A 139 -3.71 4.68 -1.98
CA GLN A 139 -4.11 5.47 -3.17
C GLN A 139 -4.49 4.58 -4.34
N THR A 140 -3.81 3.43 -4.52
CA THR A 140 -4.22 2.45 -5.54
C THR A 140 -5.59 1.86 -5.19
N ALA A 141 -5.88 1.61 -3.92
CA ALA A 141 -7.20 1.12 -3.51
C ALA A 141 -8.31 2.16 -3.78
N VAL A 142 -8.03 3.44 -3.52
CA VAL A 142 -8.95 4.55 -3.86
C VAL A 142 -9.15 4.63 -5.38
N TRP A 143 -8.06 4.64 -6.15
CA TRP A 143 -8.10 4.65 -7.61
C TRP A 143 -8.91 3.48 -8.16
N LEU A 144 -8.61 2.25 -7.76
CA LEU A 144 -9.35 1.04 -8.16
C LEU A 144 -10.82 1.09 -7.77
N LYS A 145 -11.13 1.66 -6.60
CA LYS A 145 -12.52 1.85 -6.17
C LYS A 145 -13.25 2.78 -7.13
N GLU A 146 -12.65 3.93 -7.45
CA GLU A 146 -13.24 4.89 -8.36
C GLU A 146 -13.35 4.28 -9.76
N VAL A 147 -12.25 3.88 -10.38
CA VAL A 147 -12.26 3.51 -11.81
C VAL A 147 -12.96 2.18 -12.10
N CYS A 148 -13.05 1.26 -11.14
CA CYS A 148 -13.58 -0.09 -11.37
C CYS A 148 -14.71 -0.46 -10.41
N TYR A 149 -14.47 -0.45 -9.10
CA TYR A 149 -15.44 -0.98 -8.13
C TYR A 149 -16.80 -0.28 -8.25
N ASP A 150 -16.81 1.07 -8.21
CA ASP A 150 -18.05 1.86 -8.23
C ASP A 150 -18.75 1.83 -9.61
N ARG A 151 -18.03 1.42 -10.67
CA ARG A 151 -18.50 1.45 -12.06
C ARG A 151 -18.82 0.05 -12.61
N SER A 152 -18.56 -1.02 -11.86
CA SER A 152 -18.74 -2.41 -12.30
C SER A 152 -20.21 -2.85 -12.19
N PRO A 153 -20.86 -3.28 -13.29
CA PRO A 153 -22.28 -3.64 -13.28
C PRO A 153 -22.60 -5.03 -12.69
N PHE A 154 -21.63 -5.95 -12.62
CA PHE A 154 -21.89 -7.34 -12.20
C PHE A 154 -21.38 -7.66 -10.79
N ASN A 155 -20.06 -7.80 -10.66
CA ASN A 155 -19.41 -8.12 -9.39
C ASN A 155 -18.26 -7.15 -9.14
N PRO A 156 -18.52 -6.04 -8.42
CA PRO A 156 -17.52 -5.02 -8.14
C PRO A 156 -16.22 -5.56 -7.53
N LEU A 157 -16.34 -6.49 -6.57
CA LEU A 157 -15.17 -7.05 -5.88
C LEU A 157 -14.30 -7.88 -6.82
N LEU A 158 -14.92 -8.81 -7.56
CA LEU A 158 -14.20 -9.68 -8.49
C LEU A 158 -13.56 -8.86 -9.62
N SER A 159 -14.31 -7.94 -10.22
CA SER A 159 -13.80 -7.08 -11.30
C SER A 159 -12.61 -6.23 -10.84
N THR A 160 -12.69 -5.69 -9.62
CA THR A 160 -11.60 -4.90 -9.03
C THR A 160 -10.34 -5.73 -8.82
N PHE A 161 -10.48 -6.96 -8.30
CA PHE A 161 -9.33 -7.84 -8.08
C PHE A 161 -8.72 -8.37 -9.38
N ILE A 162 -9.54 -8.64 -10.40
CA ILE A 162 -9.04 -8.99 -11.74
C ILE A 162 -8.30 -7.81 -12.37
N LEU A 163 -8.84 -6.59 -12.28
CA LEU A 163 -8.18 -5.39 -12.78
C LEU A 163 -6.85 -5.14 -12.04
N SER A 164 -6.82 -5.35 -10.72
CA SER A 164 -5.60 -5.25 -9.93
C SER A 164 -4.55 -6.28 -10.38
N ALA A 165 -4.94 -7.53 -10.64
CA ALA A 165 -4.04 -8.55 -11.20
C ALA A 165 -3.46 -8.12 -12.55
N ALA A 166 -4.31 -7.65 -13.45
CA ALA A 166 -3.92 -7.18 -14.77
C ALA A 166 -2.98 -5.97 -14.71
N TRP A 167 -3.22 -5.03 -13.78
CA TRP A 167 -2.34 -3.88 -13.55
C TRP A 167 -0.93 -4.29 -13.10
N HIS A 168 -0.82 -5.35 -12.30
CA HIS A 168 0.48 -5.90 -11.89
C HIS A 168 1.21 -6.66 -13.01
N GLY A 169 0.48 -7.30 -13.93
CA GLY A 169 1.03 -7.87 -15.17
C GLY A 169 0.46 -9.23 -15.54
N VAL A 170 1.15 -9.93 -16.44
CA VAL A 170 0.67 -11.21 -17.02
C VAL A 170 1.10 -12.46 -16.24
N HIS A 171 1.88 -12.31 -15.17
CA HIS A 171 2.39 -13.44 -14.41
C HIS A 171 1.26 -14.18 -13.67
N PRO A 172 1.17 -15.53 -13.78
CA PRO A 172 0.12 -16.32 -13.13
C PRO A 172 -0.01 -16.11 -11.61
N GLY A 173 1.10 -15.84 -10.93
CA GLY A 173 1.12 -15.57 -9.49
C GLY A 173 0.22 -14.41 -9.07
N TYR A 174 0.11 -13.35 -9.89
CA TYR A 174 -0.77 -12.22 -9.60
C TYR A 174 -2.24 -12.66 -9.58
N TYR A 175 -2.67 -13.38 -10.61
CA TYR A 175 -4.04 -13.88 -10.71
C TYR A 175 -4.38 -14.81 -9.55
N PHE A 176 -3.47 -15.71 -9.15
CA PHE A 176 -3.71 -16.56 -7.98
C PHE A 176 -3.87 -15.76 -6.69
N THR A 177 -3.02 -14.76 -6.45
CA THR A 177 -3.13 -13.91 -5.26
C THR A 177 -4.47 -13.18 -5.22
N PHE A 178 -4.83 -12.48 -6.30
CA PHE A 178 -6.04 -11.65 -6.30
C PHE A 178 -7.33 -12.48 -6.36
N LEU A 179 -7.35 -13.62 -7.05
CA LEU A 179 -8.49 -14.54 -7.02
C LEU A 179 -8.64 -15.21 -5.65
N THR A 180 -7.54 -15.54 -4.97
CA THR A 180 -7.58 -16.08 -3.59
C THR A 180 -8.05 -15.01 -2.59
N ALA A 181 -7.69 -13.74 -2.81
CA ALA A 181 -8.12 -12.64 -1.97
C ALA A 181 -9.66 -12.46 -1.95
N VAL A 182 -10.38 -12.85 -3.01
CA VAL A 182 -11.85 -12.74 -3.09
C VAL A 182 -12.56 -13.54 -1.98
N PRO A 183 -12.47 -14.89 -1.94
CA PRO A 183 -13.15 -15.68 -0.91
C PRO A 183 -12.62 -15.37 0.49
N VAL A 184 -11.31 -15.10 0.64
CA VAL A 184 -10.71 -14.72 1.94
C VAL A 184 -11.31 -13.41 2.45
N THR A 185 -11.44 -12.39 1.60
CA THR A 185 -12.06 -11.10 1.96
C THR A 185 -13.52 -11.28 2.36
N LEU A 186 -14.28 -12.05 1.59
CA LEU A 186 -15.70 -12.27 1.86
C LEU A 186 -15.89 -13.06 3.18
N ALA A 187 -15.09 -14.11 3.40
CA ALA A 187 -15.19 -14.93 4.60
C ALA A 187 -14.80 -14.13 5.84
N ALA A 188 -13.71 -13.36 5.77
CA ALA A 188 -13.27 -12.48 6.86
C ALA A 188 -14.36 -11.45 7.23
N ARG A 189 -15.08 -10.92 6.24
CA ARG A 189 -16.23 -10.02 6.47
C ARG A 189 -17.37 -10.73 7.21
N ARG A 190 -17.78 -11.92 6.78
CA ARG A 190 -18.86 -12.70 7.44
C ARG A 190 -18.47 -13.12 8.86
N VAL A 191 -17.26 -13.60 9.07
CA VAL A 191 -16.72 -13.91 10.40
C VAL A 191 -16.78 -12.66 11.29
N ARG A 192 -16.32 -11.51 10.81
CA ARG A 192 -16.32 -10.27 11.60
C ARG A 192 -17.73 -9.75 11.91
N GLN A 193 -18.72 -10.02 11.07
CA GLN A 193 -20.11 -9.62 11.31
C GLN A 193 -20.85 -10.57 12.25
N THR A 194 -20.56 -11.87 12.17
CA THR A 194 -21.31 -12.90 12.89
C THR A 194 -20.65 -13.27 14.22
N ILE A 195 -19.32 -13.40 14.24
CA ILE A 195 -18.56 -13.93 15.38
C ILE A 195 -18.09 -12.81 16.31
N ARG A 196 -17.58 -11.68 15.78
CA ARG A 196 -17.06 -10.57 16.60
C ARG A 196 -17.99 -10.13 17.73
N PRO A 197 -19.32 -9.95 17.52
CA PRO A 197 -20.21 -9.45 18.57
C PRO A 197 -20.17 -10.28 19.87
N TRP A 198 -19.98 -11.60 19.75
CA TRP A 198 -19.95 -12.55 20.87
C TRP A 198 -18.73 -12.35 21.80
N PHE A 199 -17.70 -11.65 21.31
CA PHE A 199 -16.45 -11.38 22.03
C PHE A 199 -16.34 -9.91 22.48
N GLN A 200 -17.41 -9.11 22.39
CA GLN A 200 -17.38 -7.69 22.78
C GLN A 200 -17.87 -7.44 24.22
N HIS A 201 -18.18 -8.47 25.00
CA HIS A 201 -18.78 -8.32 26.32
C HIS A 201 -17.77 -7.98 27.42
N THR A 202 -16.58 -8.57 27.41
CA THR A 202 -15.54 -8.33 28.44
C THR A 202 -14.21 -7.90 27.81
N SER A 203 -13.39 -7.14 28.55
CA SER A 203 -12.07 -6.71 28.06
C SER A 203 -11.17 -7.90 27.71
N TRP A 204 -11.22 -8.97 28.49
CA TRP A 204 -10.50 -10.22 28.21
C TRP A 204 -10.97 -10.91 26.94
N SER A 205 -12.30 -11.04 26.74
CA SER A 205 -12.84 -11.64 25.50
C SER A 205 -12.46 -10.84 24.25
N LYS A 206 -12.43 -9.50 24.35
CA LYS A 206 -11.97 -8.60 23.27
C LYS A 206 -10.50 -8.78 22.97
N LEU A 207 -9.66 -8.91 24.00
CA LEU A 207 -8.21 -9.09 23.85
C LEU A 207 -7.91 -10.42 23.16
N ILE A 208 -8.50 -11.52 23.65
CA ILE A 208 -8.33 -12.86 23.08
C ILE A 208 -8.79 -12.86 21.61
N TYR A 209 -9.98 -12.33 21.32
CA TYR A 209 -10.46 -12.22 19.95
C TYR A 209 -9.51 -11.41 19.06
N SER A 210 -8.98 -10.29 19.56
CA SER A 210 -8.06 -9.43 18.81
C SER A 210 -6.73 -10.13 18.53
N LEU A 211 -6.16 -10.85 19.49
CA LEU A 211 -4.93 -11.61 19.31
C LEU A 211 -5.10 -12.75 18.28
N ILE A 212 -6.19 -13.52 18.40
CA ILE A 212 -6.50 -14.60 17.46
C ILE A 212 -6.71 -14.04 16.06
N THR A 213 -7.55 -13.01 15.91
CA THR A 213 -7.87 -12.45 14.59
C THR A 213 -6.69 -11.71 13.96
N TRP A 214 -5.82 -11.10 14.76
CA TRP A 214 -4.53 -10.58 14.31
C TRP A 214 -3.66 -11.70 13.72
N LEU A 215 -3.41 -12.77 14.48
CA LEU A 215 -2.59 -13.89 14.02
C LEU A 215 -3.17 -14.53 12.75
N CYS A 216 -4.48 -14.79 12.73
CA CYS A 216 -5.16 -15.32 11.55
C CYS A 216 -5.05 -14.37 10.35
N THR A 217 -5.10 -13.05 10.55
CA THR A 217 -4.94 -12.06 9.47
C THR A 217 -3.54 -12.10 8.88
N GLN A 218 -2.50 -12.14 9.71
CA GLN A 218 -1.11 -12.20 9.25
C GLN A 218 -0.83 -13.48 8.46
N ILE A 219 -1.34 -14.64 8.91
CA ILE A 219 -1.22 -15.91 8.20
C ILE A 219 -2.01 -15.87 6.88
N ALA A 220 -3.25 -15.38 6.89
CA ALA A 220 -4.09 -15.29 5.70
C ALA A 220 -3.49 -14.37 4.64
N MET A 221 -2.95 -13.20 5.04
CA MET A 221 -2.25 -12.29 4.13
C MET A 221 -0.99 -12.93 3.54
N SER A 222 -0.16 -13.55 4.38
CA SER A 222 1.08 -14.22 3.94
C SER A 222 0.80 -15.31 2.91
N TYR A 223 -0.20 -16.15 3.18
CA TYR A 223 -0.64 -17.20 2.25
C TYR A 223 -1.17 -16.61 0.93
N THR A 224 -2.00 -15.57 1.01
CA THR A 224 -2.64 -14.96 -0.16
C THR A 224 -1.62 -14.27 -1.06
N VAL A 225 -0.60 -13.62 -0.49
CA VAL A 225 0.42 -12.86 -1.22
C VAL A 225 1.58 -13.75 -1.71
N ALA A 226 1.79 -14.94 -1.17
CA ALA A 226 2.90 -15.79 -1.58
C ALA A 226 3.01 -16.05 -3.11
N PRO A 227 1.93 -16.35 -3.85
CA PRO A 227 1.98 -16.45 -5.32
C PRO A 227 2.43 -15.17 -6.02
N PHE A 228 2.05 -14.00 -5.50
CA PHE A 228 2.48 -12.69 -6.01
C PHE A 228 4.01 -12.56 -6.00
N ILE A 229 4.67 -13.12 -4.98
CA ILE A 229 6.13 -13.14 -4.86
C ILE A 229 6.74 -14.22 -5.76
N LEU A 230 6.08 -15.38 -5.86
CA LEU A 230 6.58 -16.53 -6.63
C LEU A 230 6.45 -16.34 -8.15
N LEU A 231 5.51 -15.52 -8.61
CA LEU A 231 5.19 -15.17 -10.01
C LEU A 231 4.74 -16.35 -10.91
N GLY A 232 5.30 -17.54 -10.74
CA GLY A 232 5.08 -18.72 -11.56
C GLY A 232 3.94 -19.62 -11.08
N LEU A 233 3.31 -20.30 -12.04
CA LEU A 233 2.19 -21.23 -11.79
C LEU A 233 2.61 -22.45 -10.96
N GLY A 234 3.69 -23.12 -11.35
CA GLY A 234 4.19 -24.32 -10.69
C GLY A 234 4.51 -24.12 -9.20
N PRO A 235 5.38 -23.15 -8.84
CA PRO A 235 5.71 -22.87 -7.45
C PRO A 235 4.50 -22.46 -6.61
N SER A 236 3.57 -21.67 -7.19
CA SER A 236 2.34 -21.26 -6.51
C SER A 236 1.43 -22.45 -6.19
N LEU A 237 1.24 -23.38 -7.14
CA LEU A 237 0.45 -24.59 -6.93
C LEU A 237 1.12 -25.57 -5.97
N GLN A 238 2.45 -25.68 -6.01
CA GLN A 238 3.19 -26.52 -5.06
C GLN A 238 3.04 -26.02 -3.63
N LEU A 239 3.11 -24.71 -3.41
CA LEU A 239 2.84 -24.08 -2.11
C LEU A 239 1.41 -24.36 -1.64
N TYR A 240 0.42 -24.22 -2.50
CA TYR A 240 -0.96 -24.48 -2.12
C TYR A 240 -1.20 -25.95 -1.78
N ARG A 241 -0.59 -26.87 -2.53
CA ARG A 241 -0.63 -28.31 -2.26
C ARG A 241 0.06 -28.68 -0.95
N SER A 242 1.23 -28.11 -0.65
CA SER A 242 1.94 -28.41 0.60
C SER A 242 1.18 -27.94 1.85
N LEU A 243 0.32 -26.94 1.70
CA LEU A 243 -0.57 -26.43 2.75
C LEU A 243 -2.00 -27.01 2.65
N GLY A 244 -2.22 -28.02 1.80
CA GLY A 244 -3.50 -28.70 1.65
C GLY A 244 -4.67 -27.82 1.20
N PHE A 245 -4.39 -26.68 0.54
CA PHE A 245 -5.39 -25.67 0.16
C PHE A 245 -6.24 -25.14 1.34
N CYS A 246 -5.70 -25.19 2.56
CA CYS A 246 -6.46 -24.87 3.77
C CYS A 246 -7.13 -23.50 3.73
N LEU A 247 -6.43 -22.48 3.23
CA LEU A 247 -6.93 -21.10 3.13
C LEU A 247 -7.71 -20.80 1.83
N HIS A 248 -8.00 -21.82 1.01
CA HIS A 248 -9.10 -21.79 0.04
C HIS A 248 -10.33 -22.48 0.60
N ILE A 249 -10.15 -23.66 1.19
CA ILE A 249 -11.24 -24.50 1.70
C ILE A 249 -11.93 -23.81 2.89
N ILE A 250 -11.18 -23.34 3.89
CA ILE A 250 -11.74 -22.75 5.11
C ILE A 250 -12.62 -21.54 4.79
N PRO A 251 -12.16 -20.52 4.02
CA PRO A 251 -13.02 -19.41 3.62
C PRO A 251 -14.29 -19.85 2.88
N LEU A 252 -14.19 -20.81 1.95
CA LEU A 252 -15.36 -21.29 1.22
C LEU A 252 -16.39 -21.97 2.14
N VAL A 253 -15.93 -22.82 3.06
CA VAL A 253 -16.79 -23.45 4.08
C VAL A 253 -17.43 -22.39 4.98
N LEU A 254 -16.67 -21.40 5.44
CA LEU A 254 -17.21 -20.30 6.24
C LEU A 254 -18.24 -19.47 5.46
N LEU A 255 -18.05 -19.27 4.16
CA LEU A 255 -19.02 -18.60 3.30
C LEU A 255 -20.32 -19.39 3.16
N LEU A 256 -20.27 -20.73 3.18
CA LEU A 256 -21.45 -21.60 3.10
C LEU A 256 -22.21 -21.66 4.43
N ILE A 257 -21.49 -21.73 5.56
CA ILE A 257 -22.09 -21.89 6.90
C ILE A 257 -22.60 -20.57 7.46
N LEU A 258 -21.83 -19.48 7.32
CA LEU A 258 -22.16 -18.22 7.97
C LEU A 258 -23.20 -17.41 7.17
N PRO A 259 -24.25 -16.90 7.82
CA PRO A 259 -25.29 -16.14 7.15
C PRO A 259 -24.73 -14.84 6.59
N ASN A 260 -25.19 -14.46 5.40
CA ASN A 260 -24.85 -13.18 4.79
C ASN A 260 -25.70 -12.07 5.39
N ARG A 261 -25.30 -11.54 6.55
CA ARG A 261 -25.97 -10.38 7.14
C ARG A 261 -25.69 -9.14 6.29
N LYS A 262 -26.71 -8.63 5.59
CA LYS A 262 -26.66 -7.28 5.01
C LYS A 262 -26.44 -6.29 6.16
N ARG A 263 -25.55 -5.32 5.96
CA ARG A 263 -25.36 -4.23 6.92
C ARG A 263 -26.70 -3.49 7.00
N HIS A 264 -27.38 -3.55 8.15
CA HIS A 264 -28.48 -2.63 8.42
C HIS A 264 -27.85 -1.23 8.42
N ASN A 265 -28.26 -0.39 7.48
CA ASN A 265 -28.01 1.04 7.59
C ASN A 265 -28.95 1.52 8.71
N THR A 266 -28.47 1.48 9.95
CA THR A 266 -29.07 2.27 11.01
C THR A 266 -28.69 3.71 10.73
N GLU A 267 -29.60 4.44 10.08
CA GLU A 267 -29.65 5.89 10.21
C GLU A 267 -29.99 6.21 11.67
N GLU A 268 -28.97 6.33 12.52
CA GLU A 268 -29.02 7.08 13.79
C GLU A 268 -27.64 7.05 14.46
N GLY A 269 -27.05 8.24 14.63
CA GLY A 269 -25.98 8.48 15.61
C GLY A 269 -24.54 8.18 15.21
N SER A 270 -24.10 8.50 13.98
CA SER A 270 -22.65 8.65 13.74
C SER A 270 -22.19 9.98 14.34
N SER A 271 -21.45 9.91 15.44
CA SER A 271 -20.43 10.91 15.70
C SER A 271 -19.61 11.08 14.41
N LYS A 272 -19.42 12.34 14.00
CA LYS A 272 -18.72 12.71 12.78
C LYS A 272 -17.28 12.18 12.85
N GLN A 273 -17.02 11.04 12.22
CA GLN A 273 -15.73 10.83 11.58
C GLN A 273 -15.79 11.64 10.28
N PRO A 274 -14.89 12.61 10.06
CA PRO A 274 -15.02 13.51 8.93
C PRO A 274 -14.86 12.70 7.64
N SER A 275 -15.98 12.51 6.94
CA SER A 275 -15.95 12.34 5.50
C SER A 275 -15.30 13.59 4.95
N CYS A 276 -14.22 13.41 4.20
CA CYS A 276 -13.69 14.48 3.37
C CYS A 276 -14.76 14.74 2.30
N ASP A 277 -15.67 15.65 2.60
CA ASP A 277 -16.64 16.15 1.65
C ASP A 277 -15.87 16.76 0.48
N ARG A 278 -16.02 16.15 -0.69
CA ARG A 278 -15.60 16.72 -1.97
C ARG A 278 -16.33 18.04 -2.17
N ASN A 279 -15.74 19.15 -1.74
CA ASN A 279 -16.19 20.49 -2.10
C ASN A 279 -15.54 20.91 -3.42
N TYR A 280 -16.19 20.48 -4.51
CA TYR A 280 -15.86 20.84 -5.89
C TYR A 280 -16.42 22.22 -6.32
N ASN A 281 -16.54 23.18 -5.40
CA ASN A 281 -17.30 24.43 -5.64
C ASN A 281 -16.53 25.75 -5.48
N HIS A 282 -15.21 25.74 -5.32
CA HIS A 282 -14.46 27.00 -5.12
C HIS A 282 -13.87 27.66 -6.39
N LEU A 283 -14.22 27.22 -7.59
CA LEU A 283 -13.69 27.78 -8.86
C LEU A 283 -14.75 28.47 -9.74
N LYS A 284 -15.86 28.98 -9.17
CA LYS A 284 -16.89 29.64 -10.00
C LYS A 284 -17.53 30.93 -9.46
N LYS A 285 -16.93 31.61 -8.48
CA LYS A 285 -17.41 32.94 -8.07
C LYS A 285 -16.27 33.89 -7.73
N GLU A 286 -15.62 34.40 -8.77
CA GLU A 286 -15.10 35.76 -8.79
C GLU A 286 -15.41 36.36 -10.18
N THR A 287 -16.60 36.98 -10.26
CA THR A 287 -16.86 38.21 -11.02
C THR A 287 -17.21 39.26 -10.00
#